data_AF-A0A2V6HRR3-F1
#
_entry.id   AF-A0A2V6HRR3-F1
#
_cell.length_a   1.000
_cell.length_b   1.000
_cell.length_c   1.000
_cell.angle_alpha   90.00
_cell.angle_beta   90.00
_cell.angle_gamma   90.00
#
_symmetry.space_group_name_H-M   'P 1'
#
loop_
_entity.id
_entity.type
_entity.pdbx_description
1 polymer ?
#
loop_
_entity_poly.entity_id
_entity_poly.type
_entity_poly.pdbx_seq_one_letter_code
_entity_poly.pdbx_strand_id
1 'polypeptide(L)'
;FSPNTPITADLQNLLTEYQYAGKGKIDVEQIDPERSLSRAKELFDKYKVVTDESLLVLDYDGRNKTVKASEMADVDQSGMAIGEGPRVAAFKGEQAITSAMIDLVEGKKKTLAYVMGHKEPALSAPTSPVSLLKTFIENENIKFQELNLLDQPAIPADINAVMIIGPQYDFSDREMQVLRDFWDKQGRILVFVDPAANTPRLRAFLDELGVKVNDDRLMVFVRTGIQELALTRDVQAHFLGDSPVTKRLADVRAIFVGGTASLTLDPNRGRAVNIRLEPLIQAEKGYFAETDYNSDNQVKLQADAQKAADVPLTIAASAEKGGSADARVQVNSSRLVAVSNATFVQDNAIMQDQAALDFVSGAVNWLLSREQLIGIAPKIPKPLTFSLDPEGLRRLRWILLVLMPLIPAAIGAVVWWQRRV
;
A
#
# COMPACT_ATOMS: atom_id res chain seq x y z
N PHE A 1 -16.22 -14.38 22.04
CA PHE A 1 -14.96 -14.90 21.49
C PHE A 1 -14.56 -16.16 22.25
N SER A 2 -14.47 -17.31 21.58
CA SER A 2 -14.01 -18.56 22.19
C SER A 2 -12.51 -18.47 22.51
N PRO A 3 -12.02 -19.00 23.65
CA PRO A 3 -10.59 -19.05 23.97
C PRO A 3 -9.76 -19.83 22.93
N ASN A 4 -10.39 -20.72 22.17
CA ASN A 4 -9.74 -21.56 21.17
C ASN A 4 -9.53 -20.86 19.82
N THR A 5 -10.06 -19.64 19.65
CA THR A 5 -9.81 -18.87 18.43
C THR A 5 -8.35 -18.36 18.43
N PRO A 6 -7.56 -18.60 17.37
CA PRO A 6 -6.11 -18.31 17.37
C PRO A 6 -5.71 -16.87 17.69
N ILE A 7 -6.59 -15.90 17.46
CA ILE A 7 -6.32 -14.46 17.65
C ILE A 7 -6.83 -13.90 18.98
N THR A 8 -7.42 -14.73 19.85
CA THR A 8 -8.12 -14.23 21.05
C THR A 8 -7.21 -13.44 21.98
N ALA A 9 -5.98 -13.91 22.23
CA ALA A 9 -5.05 -13.23 23.13
C ALA A 9 -4.61 -11.86 22.58
N ASP A 10 -4.25 -11.81 21.30
CA ASP A 10 -3.85 -10.56 20.63
C ASP A 10 -5.01 -9.55 20.62
N LEU A 11 -6.24 -10.03 20.36
CA LEU A 11 -7.44 -9.22 20.37
C LEU A 11 -7.75 -8.67 21.78
N GLN A 12 -7.64 -9.48 22.83
CA GLN A 12 -7.87 -9.03 24.21
C GLN A 12 -6.88 -7.94 24.63
N ASN A 13 -5.60 -8.13 24.31
CA ASN A 13 -4.56 -7.12 24.58
C ASN A 13 -4.88 -5.82 23.84
N LEU A 14 -5.20 -5.92 22.56
CA LEU A 14 -5.56 -4.77 21.74
C LEU A 14 -6.78 -4.01 22.27
N LEU A 15 -7.86 -4.72 22.64
CA LEU A 15 -9.06 -4.10 23.22
C LEU A 15 -8.78 -3.42 24.57
N THR A 16 -7.87 -3.98 25.36
CA THR A 16 -7.43 -3.37 26.63
C THR A 16 -6.72 -2.05 26.38
N GLU A 17 -5.84 -1.98 25.37
CA GLU A 17 -5.19 -0.74 24.95
C GLU A 17 -6.20 0.31 24.47
N TYR A 18 -7.22 -0.10 23.70
CA TYR A 18 -8.31 0.81 23.32
C TYR A 18 -9.06 1.33 24.54
N GLN A 19 -9.42 0.47 25.49
CA GLN A 19 -10.12 0.87 26.70
C GLN A 19 -9.30 1.88 27.53
N TYR A 20 -8.00 1.64 27.65
CA TYR A 20 -7.06 2.54 28.32
C TYR A 20 -6.95 3.89 27.60
N ALA A 21 -6.73 3.88 26.29
CA ALA A 21 -6.63 5.09 25.47
C ALA A 21 -7.95 5.89 25.42
N GLY A 22 -9.08 5.19 25.48
CA GLY A 22 -10.44 5.76 25.46
C GLY A 22 -10.80 6.56 26.72
N LYS A 23 -10.01 6.46 27.80
CA LYS A 23 -10.22 7.21 29.06
C LYS A 23 -11.68 7.18 29.56
N GLY A 24 -12.27 6.00 29.56
CA GLY A 24 -13.65 5.76 30.01
C GLY A 24 -14.75 5.97 28.96
N LYS A 25 -14.39 6.27 27.70
CA LYS A 25 -15.36 6.35 26.58
C LYS A 25 -15.62 5.03 25.88
N ILE A 26 -14.81 4.01 26.15
CA ILE A 26 -14.88 2.68 25.54
C ILE A 26 -15.14 1.68 26.65
N ASP A 27 -16.20 0.89 26.50
CA ASP A 27 -16.52 -0.23 27.37
C ASP A 27 -16.35 -1.54 26.59
N VAL A 28 -15.83 -2.58 27.25
CA VAL A 28 -15.49 -3.86 26.63
C VAL A 28 -16.08 -4.99 27.46
N GLU A 29 -17.06 -5.70 26.89
CA GLU A 29 -17.66 -6.90 27.49
C GLU A 29 -17.15 -8.14 26.73
N GLN A 30 -16.44 -9.03 27.42
CA GLN A 30 -16.04 -10.32 26.84
C GLN A 30 -17.05 -11.41 27.15
N ILE A 31 -17.60 -12.03 26.11
CA ILE A 31 -18.52 -13.16 26.24
C ILE A 31 -17.93 -14.38 25.56
N ASP A 32 -17.80 -15.46 26.33
CA ASP A 32 -17.50 -16.80 25.83
C ASP A 32 -18.82 -17.52 25.53
N PRO A 33 -19.17 -17.76 24.25
CA PRO A 33 -20.44 -18.39 23.89
C PRO A 33 -20.58 -19.81 24.46
N GLU A 34 -19.47 -20.52 24.67
CA GLU A 34 -19.48 -21.90 25.18
C GLU A 34 -19.78 -21.92 26.68
N ARG A 35 -19.32 -20.91 27.42
CA ARG A 35 -19.51 -20.80 28.87
C ARG A 35 -20.76 -19.99 29.25
N SER A 36 -21.24 -19.12 28.38
CA SER A 36 -22.31 -18.14 28.67
C SER A 36 -23.36 -18.11 27.56
N LEU A 37 -23.96 -19.27 27.28
CA LEU A 37 -24.94 -19.47 26.22
C LEU A 37 -26.15 -18.51 26.27
N SER A 38 -26.68 -18.21 27.46
CA SER A 38 -27.84 -17.32 27.61
C SER A 38 -27.51 -15.89 27.22
N ARG A 39 -26.41 -15.34 27.72
CA ARG A 39 -25.92 -13.99 27.39
C ARG A 39 -25.52 -13.88 25.92
N ALA A 40 -24.87 -14.91 25.38
CA ALA A 40 -24.53 -14.97 23.97
C ALA A 40 -25.78 -14.94 23.07
N LYS A 41 -26.81 -15.74 23.38
CA LYS A 41 -28.09 -15.72 22.66
C LYS A 41 -28.75 -14.34 22.70
N GLU A 42 -28.80 -13.70 23.87
CA GLU A 42 -29.36 -12.35 24.01
C GLU A 42 -28.68 -11.34 23.09
N LEU A 43 -27.34 -11.37 23.01
CA LEU A 43 -26.60 -10.48 22.12
C LEU A 43 -26.74 -10.84 20.64
N PHE A 44 -26.77 -12.13 20.29
CA PHE A 44 -27.04 -12.56 18.92
C PHE A 44 -28.41 -12.07 18.44
N ASP A 45 -29.44 -12.14 19.29
CA ASP A 45 -30.78 -11.64 18.99
C ASP A 45 -30.80 -10.10 18.91
N LYS A 46 -30.17 -9.41 19.89
CA LYS A 46 -30.11 -7.94 19.94
C LYS A 46 -29.45 -7.36 18.68
N TYR A 47 -28.32 -7.92 18.28
CA TYR A 47 -27.51 -7.42 17.16
C TYR A 47 -27.81 -8.12 15.83
N LYS A 48 -28.76 -9.07 15.81
CA LYS A 48 -29.18 -9.84 14.63
C LYS A 48 -28.01 -10.51 13.92
N VAL A 49 -27.10 -11.08 14.70
CA VAL A 49 -25.86 -11.67 14.18
C VAL A 49 -26.08 -13.14 13.90
N VAL A 50 -25.81 -13.55 12.65
CA VAL A 50 -25.93 -14.94 12.19
C VAL A 50 -24.57 -15.40 11.70
N THR A 51 -23.77 -15.94 12.61
CA THR A 51 -22.49 -16.58 12.28
C THR A 51 -22.09 -17.55 13.38
N ASP A 52 -21.36 -18.58 12.96
CA ASP A 52 -20.67 -19.57 13.78
C ASP A 52 -19.24 -19.13 14.14
N GLU A 53 -18.76 -18.03 13.56
CA GLU A 53 -17.42 -17.51 13.78
C GLU A 53 -17.36 -16.62 15.03
N SER A 54 -16.19 -16.62 15.70
CA SER A 54 -15.89 -15.59 16.70
C SER A 54 -15.90 -14.20 16.05
N LEU A 55 -16.54 -13.24 16.72
CA LEU A 55 -16.69 -11.88 16.23
C LEU A 55 -16.66 -10.85 17.35
N LEU A 56 -16.35 -9.62 16.98
CA LEU A 56 -16.48 -8.42 17.80
C LEU A 56 -17.73 -7.66 17.34
N VAL A 57 -18.54 -7.19 18.29
CA VAL A 57 -19.62 -6.23 18.03
C VAL A 57 -19.21 -4.88 18.56
N LEU A 58 -19.23 -3.86 17.70
CA LEU A 58 -19.07 -2.47 18.06
C LEU A 58 -20.45 -1.83 18.07
N ASP A 59 -20.85 -1.22 19.19
CA ASP A 59 -22.13 -0.52 19.37
C ASP A 59 -21.85 0.93 19.77
N TYR A 60 -22.48 1.87 19.05
CA TYR A 60 -22.33 3.31 19.29
C TYR A 60 -23.54 4.05 18.75
N ASP A 61 -24.18 4.84 19.62
CA ASP A 61 -25.26 5.77 19.25
C ASP A 61 -26.39 5.10 18.43
N GLY A 62 -26.84 3.93 18.90
CA GLY A 62 -27.92 3.14 18.26
C GLY A 62 -27.55 2.46 16.94
N ARG A 63 -26.29 2.61 16.50
CA ARG A 63 -25.71 1.88 15.36
C ARG A 63 -24.85 0.75 15.91
N ASN A 64 -24.77 -0.34 15.16
CA ASN A 64 -23.82 -1.41 15.45
C ASN A 64 -23.10 -1.87 14.17
N LYS A 65 -21.92 -2.44 14.37
CA LYS A 65 -21.13 -3.08 13.32
C LYS A 65 -20.43 -4.31 13.89
N THR A 66 -20.37 -5.37 13.09
CA THR A 66 -19.67 -6.60 13.45
C THR A 66 -18.35 -6.70 12.71
N VAL A 67 -17.32 -7.19 13.37
CA VAL A 67 -16.02 -7.53 12.77
C VAL A 67 -15.72 -8.99 13.09
N LYS A 68 -15.64 -9.83 12.06
CA LYS A 68 -15.40 -11.27 12.23
C LYS A 68 -13.91 -11.58 12.46
N ALA A 69 -13.60 -12.73 13.06
CA ALA A 69 -12.21 -13.15 13.27
C ALA A 69 -11.41 -13.25 11.95
N SER A 70 -12.04 -13.68 10.87
CA SER A 70 -11.51 -13.78 9.51
C SER A 70 -11.21 -12.42 8.88
N GLU A 71 -11.88 -11.36 9.31
CA GLU A 71 -11.56 -9.98 8.91
C GLU A 71 -10.39 -9.41 9.72
N MET A 72 -10.11 -10.00 10.90
CA MET A 72 -9.04 -9.56 11.81
C MET A 72 -7.75 -10.36 11.66
N ALA A 73 -7.71 -11.42 10.84
CA ALA A 73 -6.49 -12.15 10.60
C ALA A 73 -6.49 -12.92 9.28
N ASP A 74 -5.33 -12.94 8.63
CA ASP A 74 -5.04 -13.90 7.58
C ASP A 74 -4.60 -15.21 8.24
N VAL A 75 -5.18 -16.32 7.82
CA VAL A 75 -4.83 -17.65 8.33
C VAL A 75 -4.15 -18.43 7.21
N ASP A 76 -2.90 -18.80 7.44
CA ASP A 76 -2.18 -19.72 6.57
C ASP A 76 -2.65 -21.15 6.86
N GLN A 77 -3.23 -21.76 5.84
CA GLN A 77 -3.75 -23.12 5.85
C GLN A 77 -2.87 -24.08 5.04
N SER A 78 -1.76 -23.61 4.44
CA SER A 78 -0.89 -24.43 3.58
C SER A 78 -0.29 -25.62 4.33
N GLY A 79 -0.05 -25.48 5.64
CA GLY A 79 0.41 -26.53 6.54
C GLY A 79 -0.60 -27.66 6.76
N MET A 80 -1.90 -27.47 6.48
CA MET A 80 -2.92 -28.51 6.68
C MET A 80 -2.67 -29.75 5.80
N ALA A 81 -2.08 -29.57 4.62
CA ALA A 81 -1.72 -30.68 3.73
C ALA A 81 -0.63 -31.59 4.32
N ILE A 82 0.13 -31.09 5.32
CA ILE A 82 1.25 -31.79 5.97
C ILE A 82 0.91 -32.12 7.45
N GLY A 83 -0.36 -31.93 7.87
CA GLY A 83 -0.81 -32.20 9.23
C GLY A 83 -0.46 -31.11 10.26
N GLU A 84 0.02 -29.95 9.82
CA GLU A 84 0.13 -28.78 10.70
C GLU A 84 -1.24 -28.07 10.83
N GLY A 85 -1.56 -27.60 12.04
CA GLY A 85 -2.76 -26.79 12.27
C GLY A 85 -2.68 -25.41 11.59
N PRO A 86 -3.83 -24.73 11.38
CA PRO A 86 -3.87 -23.39 10.81
C PRO A 86 -3.04 -22.42 11.65
N ARG A 87 -2.19 -21.63 10.99
CA ARG A 87 -1.36 -20.60 11.64
C ARG A 87 -1.86 -19.22 11.26
N VAL A 88 -1.88 -18.29 12.21
CA VAL A 88 -2.17 -16.89 11.91
C VAL A 88 -0.99 -16.33 11.11
N ALA A 89 -1.22 -16.09 9.82
CA ALA A 89 -0.24 -15.53 8.91
C ALA A 89 -0.01 -14.05 9.20
N ALA A 90 -1.09 -13.29 9.46
CA ALA A 90 -1.03 -11.89 9.82
C ALA A 90 -2.21 -11.50 10.72
N PHE A 91 -1.95 -10.74 11.78
CA PHE A 91 -3.00 -10.15 12.61
C PHE A 91 -3.32 -8.72 12.15
N LYS A 92 -4.58 -8.48 11.79
CA LYS A 92 -5.13 -7.24 11.24
C LYS A 92 -6.17 -6.58 12.17
N GLY A 93 -6.22 -6.99 13.44
CA GLY A 93 -7.25 -6.57 14.38
C GLY A 93 -7.32 -5.05 14.57
N GLU A 94 -6.18 -4.36 14.68
CA GLU A 94 -6.16 -2.90 14.88
C GLU A 94 -6.81 -2.16 13.71
N GLN A 95 -6.47 -2.54 12.48
CA GLN A 95 -7.03 -1.97 11.27
C GLN A 95 -8.54 -2.21 11.19
N ALA A 96 -8.97 -3.47 11.37
CA ALA A 96 -10.37 -3.85 11.23
C ALA A 96 -11.25 -3.17 12.28
N ILE A 97 -10.79 -3.11 13.54
CA ILE A 97 -11.52 -2.48 14.65
C ILE A 97 -11.55 -0.96 14.49
N THR A 98 -10.41 -0.32 14.19
CA THR A 98 -10.38 1.16 14.01
C THR A 98 -11.27 1.58 12.85
N SER A 99 -11.17 0.88 11.72
CA SER A 99 -11.99 1.18 10.53
C SER A 99 -13.48 1.04 10.89
N ALA A 100 -13.86 -0.06 11.53
CA ALA A 100 -15.24 -0.29 11.93
C ALA A 100 -15.76 0.75 12.94
N MET A 101 -14.94 1.20 13.89
CA MET A 101 -15.30 2.29 14.80
C MET A 101 -15.49 3.61 14.06
N ILE A 102 -14.58 3.96 13.13
CA ILE A 102 -14.69 5.18 12.32
C ILE A 102 -15.97 5.15 11.50
N ASP A 103 -16.31 4.02 10.88
CA ASP A 103 -17.54 3.90 10.11
C ASP A 103 -18.78 4.04 10.96
N LEU A 104 -18.73 3.48 12.17
CA LEU A 104 -19.81 3.56 13.13
C LEU A 104 -20.04 5.00 13.58
N VAL A 105 -18.97 5.80 13.70
CA VAL A 105 -19.05 7.23 14.04
C VAL A 105 -19.47 8.06 12.81
N GLU A 106 -18.80 7.91 11.67
CA GLU A 106 -19.04 8.66 10.42
C GLU A 106 -20.42 8.36 9.79
N GLY A 107 -20.96 7.16 9.99
CA GLY A 107 -22.29 6.75 9.55
C GLY A 107 -22.45 6.40 8.08
N LYS A 108 -21.53 6.79 7.19
CA LYS A 108 -21.51 6.38 5.76
C LYS A 108 -20.09 6.05 5.32
N LYS A 109 -19.94 4.95 4.56
CA LYS A 109 -18.68 4.59 3.92
C LYS A 109 -18.27 5.72 2.97
N LYS A 110 -16.99 6.09 2.99
CA LYS A 110 -16.42 6.97 1.96
C LYS A 110 -16.39 6.23 0.63
N THR A 111 -16.62 6.96 -0.46
CA THR A 111 -16.60 6.42 -1.81
C THR A 111 -15.37 6.92 -2.55
N LEU A 112 -14.58 5.98 -3.06
CA LEU A 112 -13.50 6.21 -4.00
C LEU A 112 -13.96 5.73 -5.38
N ALA A 113 -13.92 6.60 -6.38
CA ALA A 113 -14.32 6.24 -7.73
C ALA A 113 -13.11 5.94 -8.61
N TYR A 114 -13.13 4.79 -9.29
CA TYR A 114 -12.13 4.38 -10.26
C TYR A 114 -12.52 4.87 -11.65
N VAL A 115 -11.71 5.74 -12.23
CA VAL A 115 -11.99 6.32 -13.54
C VAL A 115 -11.77 5.29 -14.64
N MET A 116 -12.75 5.20 -15.54
CA MET A 116 -12.78 4.29 -16.69
C MET A 116 -13.05 5.07 -17.98
N GLY A 117 -12.54 4.56 -19.10
CA GLY A 117 -12.87 5.06 -20.45
C GLY A 117 -11.67 5.23 -21.36
N HIS A 118 -10.46 5.10 -20.82
CA HIS A 118 -9.19 5.39 -21.49
C HIS A 118 -8.27 4.16 -21.52
N LYS A 119 -8.89 2.95 -21.60
CA LYS A 119 -8.25 1.62 -21.66
C LYS A 119 -7.68 1.14 -20.33
N GLU A 120 -8.23 1.62 -19.22
CA GLU A 120 -7.94 1.11 -17.89
C GLU A 120 -8.48 -0.32 -17.68
N PRO A 121 -7.84 -1.14 -16.83
CA PRO A 121 -8.35 -2.45 -16.47
C PRO A 121 -9.62 -2.35 -15.63
N ALA A 122 -10.72 -2.98 -16.08
CA ALA A 122 -11.98 -2.99 -15.32
C ALA A 122 -11.83 -3.70 -13.95
N LEU A 123 -12.49 -3.17 -12.91
CA LEU A 123 -12.46 -3.70 -11.54
C LEU A 123 -13.17 -5.05 -11.40
N SER A 124 -14.09 -5.38 -12.31
CA SER A 124 -14.88 -6.61 -12.27
C SER A 124 -14.35 -7.71 -13.18
N ALA A 125 -13.26 -7.48 -13.94
CA ALA A 125 -12.74 -8.49 -14.85
C ALA A 125 -12.11 -9.66 -14.05
N PRO A 126 -12.35 -10.94 -14.43
CA PRO A 126 -11.86 -12.11 -13.69
C PRO A 126 -10.33 -12.17 -13.51
N THR A 127 -9.58 -11.56 -14.43
CA THR A 127 -8.12 -11.46 -14.40
C THR A 127 -7.67 -10.00 -14.47
N SER A 128 -8.42 -9.12 -13.79
CA SER A 128 -8.05 -7.71 -13.73
C SER A 128 -6.70 -7.56 -13.03
N PRO A 129 -5.73 -6.83 -13.59
CA PRO A 129 -4.45 -6.55 -12.95
C PRO A 129 -4.54 -5.57 -11.77
N VAL A 130 -5.73 -5.24 -11.29
CA VAL A 130 -5.97 -4.39 -10.10
C VAL A 130 -6.91 -5.07 -9.09
N SER A 131 -7.01 -6.40 -9.14
CA SER A 131 -7.93 -7.16 -8.28
C SER A 131 -7.48 -7.13 -6.81
N LEU A 132 -6.17 -7.19 -6.55
CA LEU A 132 -5.60 -7.09 -5.20
C LEU A 132 -5.81 -5.69 -4.64
N LEU A 133 -5.60 -4.67 -5.48
CA LEU A 133 -5.84 -3.26 -5.12
C LEU A 133 -7.31 -3.05 -4.71
N LYS A 134 -8.26 -3.54 -5.52
CA LYS A 134 -9.69 -3.46 -5.20
C LYS A 134 -10.00 -4.09 -3.85
N THR A 135 -9.57 -5.35 -3.66
CA THR A 135 -9.81 -6.10 -2.42
C THR A 135 -9.22 -5.35 -1.22
N PHE A 136 -8.01 -4.79 -1.37
CA PHE A 136 -7.35 -4.02 -0.34
C PHE A 136 -8.14 -2.74 0.04
N ILE A 137 -8.56 -1.94 -0.93
CA ILE A 137 -9.34 -0.72 -0.70
C ILE A 137 -10.70 -1.03 -0.05
N GLU A 138 -11.38 -2.08 -0.51
CA GLU A 138 -12.67 -2.49 0.06
C GLU A 138 -12.52 -2.96 1.52
N ASN A 139 -11.40 -3.61 1.85
CA ASN A 139 -11.05 -4.01 3.22
C ASN A 139 -10.74 -2.81 4.14
N GLU A 140 -10.33 -1.66 3.59
CA GLU A 140 -10.23 -0.39 4.35
C GLU A 140 -11.59 0.28 4.60
N ASN A 141 -12.69 -0.44 4.34
CA ASN A 141 -14.05 0.07 4.39
C ASN A 141 -14.25 1.32 3.53
N ILE A 142 -13.77 1.25 2.31
CA ILE A 142 -14.00 2.25 1.27
C ILE A 142 -14.85 1.61 0.19
N LYS A 143 -15.91 2.28 -0.22
CA LYS A 143 -16.69 1.84 -1.38
C LYS A 143 -15.89 2.17 -2.63
N PHE A 144 -15.40 1.16 -3.33
CA PHE A 144 -14.66 1.33 -4.58
C PHE A 144 -15.57 1.03 -5.77
N GLN A 145 -15.86 2.03 -6.59
CA GLN A 145 -16.80 1.90 -7.71
C GLN A 145 -16.23 2.48 -8.99
N GLU A 146 -16.59 1.90 -10.14
CA GLU A 146 -16.20 2.44 -11.44
C GLU A 146 -16.97 3.73 -11.76
N LEU A 147 -16.32 4.64 -12.48
CA LEU A 147 -16.86 5.91 -12.92
C LEU A 147 -16.37 6.23 -14.33
N ASN A 148 -17.31 6.34 -15.26
CA ASN A 148 -17.03 6.88 -16.59
C ASN A 148 -17.38 8.38 -16.60
N LEU A 149 -16.38 9.23 -16.87
CA LEU A 149 -16.55 10.68 -16.89
C LEU A 149 -17.33 11.17 -18.12
N LEU A 150 -17.36 10.39 -19.21
CA LEU A 150 -18.11 10.75 -20.42
C LEU A 150 -19.63 10.71 -20.20
N ASP A 151 -20.09 9.80 -19.33
CA ASP A 151 -21.50 9.54 -19.09
C ASP A 151 -22.12 10.54 -18.09
N GLN A 152 -21.29 11.27 -17.35
CA GLN A 152 -21.71 12.15 -16.27
C GLN A 152 -21.42 13.63 -16.60
N PRO A 153 -22.36 14.55 -16.35
CA PRO A 153 -22.09 15.98 -16.51
C PRO A 153 -21.20 16.55 -15.40
N ALA A 154 -21.11 15.84 -14.25
CA ALA A 154 -20.25 16.17 -13.12
C ALA A 154 -20.03 14.92 -12.27
N ILE A 155 -18.94 14.88 -11.50
CA ILE A 155 -18.70 13.81 -10.51
C ILE A 155 -19.78 13.91 -9.41
N PRO A 156 -20.54 12.82 -9.14
CA PRO A 156 -21.56 12.80 -8.09
C PRO A 156 -21.06 13.21 -6.70
N ALA A 157 -21.93 13.87 -5.92
CA ALA A 157 -21.58 14.41 -4.60
C ALA A 157 -21.32 13.34 -3.52
N ASP A 158 -21.74 12.09 -3.75
CA ASP A 158 -21.45 10.95 -2.89
C ASP A 158 -20.05 10.35 -3.13
N ILE A 159 -19.34 10.79 -4.17
CA ILE A 159 -17.95 10.41 -4.46
C ILE A 159 -17.00 11.38 -3.73
N ASN A 160 -16.19 10.84 -2.82
CA ASN A 160 -15.30 11.64 -2.00
C ASN A 160 -13.92 11.83 -2.63
N ALA A 161 -13.48 10.89 -3.46
CA ALA A 161 -12.23 10.97 -4.19
C ALA A 161 -12.33 10.18 -5.51
N VAL A 162 -11.47 10.52 -6.47
CA VAL A 162 -11.30 9.77 -7.72
C VAL A 162 -9.89 9.21 -7.82
N MET A 163 -9.76 8.03 -8.43
CA MET A 163 -8.52 7.32 -8.69
C MET A 163 -8.41 7.09 -10.20
N ILE A 164 -7.31 7.55 -10.78
CA ILE A 164 -6.96 7.38 -12.20
C ILE A 164 -5.70 6.53 -12.26
N ILE A 165 -5.72 5.39 -12.96
CA ILE A 165 -4.57 4.49 -13.06
C ILE A 165 -4.24 4.25 -14.53
N GLY A 166 -3.11 4.80 -14.98
CA GLY A 166 -2.49 4.49 -16.27
C GLY A 166 -3.37 4.66 -17.50
N PRO A 167 -4.09 5.78 -17.68
CA PRO A 167 -4.90 6.02 -18.87
C PRO A 167 -4.02 5.95 -20.12
N GLN A 168 -4.41 5.13 -21.09
CA GLN A 168 -3.66 4.91 -22.34
C GLN A 168 -4.09 5.87 -23.45
N TYR A 169 -5.32 6.39 -23.35
CA TYR A 169 -5.83 7.46 -24.19
C TYR A 169 -5.99 8.73 -23.37
N ASP A 170 -5.83 9.88 -24.01
CA ASP A 170 -6.02 11.16 -23.32
C ASP A 170 -7.50 11.45 -23.07
N PHE A 171 -7.76 12.24 -22.03
CA PHE A 171 -9.11 12.70 -21.70
C PHE A 171 -9.59 13.73 -22.75
N SER A 172 -10.90 13.76 -23.00
CA SER A 172 -11.52 14.82 -23.78
C SER A 172 -11.57 16.14 -23.00
N ASP A 173 -11.78 17.26 -23.70
CA ASP A 173 -11.87 18.58 -23.06
C ASP A 173 -13.04 18.65 -22.07
N ARG A 174 -14.13 17.94 -22.37
CA ARG A 174 -15.30 17.83 -21.49
C ARG A 174 -14.95 17.10 -20.19
N GLU A 175 -14.27 15.97 -20.26
CA GLU A 175 -13.87 15.22 -19.06
C GLU A 175 -12.87 16.00 -18.21
N MET A 176 -11.92 16.69 -18.87
CA MET A 176 -10.98 17.57 -18.16
C MET A 176 -11.69 18.73 -17.47
N GLN A 177 -12.76 19.27 -18.05
CA GLN A 177 -13.58 20.28 -17.37
C GLN A 177 -14.27 19.69 -16.14
N VAL A 178 -14.81 18.47 -16.22
CA VAL A 178 -15.41 17.76 -15.07
C VAL A 178 -14.39 17.56 -13.96
N LEU A 179 -13.15 17.18 -14.28
CA LEU A 179 -12.06 17.03 -13.29
C LEU A 179 -11.65 18.36 -12.66
N ARG A 180 -11.55 19.44 -13.44
CA ARG A 180 -11.27 20.79 -12.91
C ARG A 180 -12.37 21.29 -12.00
N ASP A 181 -13.64 21.13 -12.40
CA ASP A 181 -14.78 21.51 -11.57
C ASP A 181 -14.82 20.72 -10.26
N PHE A 182 -14.46 19.43 -10.31
CA PHE A 182 -14.34 18.61 -9.11
C PHE A 182 -13.21 19.11 -8.21
N TRP A 183 -12.01 19.37 -8.76
CA TRP A 183 -10.89 19.94 -8.02
C TRP A 183 -11.26 21.27 -7.35
N ASP A 184 -11.91 22.19 -8.06
CA ASP A 184 -12.29 23.50 -7.51
C ASP A 184 -13.36 23.40 -6.41
N LYS A 185 -14.16 22.32 -6.42
CA LYS A 185 -15.15 22.00 -5.37
C LYS A 185 -14.58 21.07 -4.31
N GLN A 186 -13.32 21.28 -3.91
CA GLN A 186 -12.64 20.50 -2.85
C GLN A 186 -12.48 19.00 -3.19
N GLY A 187 -12.40 18.70 -4.49
CA GLY A 187 -12.20 17.34 -4.99
C GLY A 187 -10.83 16.77 -4.62
N ARG A 188 -10.79 15.45 -4.51
CA ARG A 188 -9.61 14.68 -4.11
C ARG A 188 -9.25 13.69 -5.21
N ILE A 189 -8.02 13.74 -5.70
CA ILE A 189 -7.58 12.99 -6.88
C ILE A 189 -6.31 12.20 -6.55
N LEU A 190 -6.33 10.89 -6.81
CA LEU A 190 -5.15 10.05 -6.86
C LEU A 190 -4.89 9.66 -8.31
N VAL A 191 -3.73 10.01 -8.85
CA VAL A 191 -3.36 9.71 -10.22
C VAL A 191 -2.05 8.96 -10.30
N PHE A 192 -2.09 7.81 -10.96
CA PHE A 192 -0.90 7.09 -11.40
C PHE A 192 -0.77 7.26 -12.90
N VAL A 193 0.21 8.04 -13.33
CA VAL A 193 0.45 8.32 -14.75
C VAL A 193 1.28 7.18 -15.33
N ASP A 194 0.87 6.68 -16.49
CA ASP A 194 1.72 5.82 -17.31
C ASP A 194 2.66 6.72 -18.14
N PRO A 195 3.99 6.69 -17.91
CA PRO A 195 4.92 7.47 -18.70
C PRO A 195 4.82 7.18 -20.20
N ALA A 196 4.57 5.93 -20.59
CA ALA A 196 4.51 5.49 -21.99
C ALA A 196 3.26 5.98 -22.74
N ALA A 197 2.20 6.33 -22.02
CA ALA A 197 0.97 6.85 -22.62
C ALA A 197 1.13 8.31 -23.05
N ASN A 198 0.45 8.68 -24.14
CA ASN A 198 0.40 10.07 -24.62
C ASN A 198 -0.86 10.77 -24.11
N THR A 199 -0.77 11.42 -22.94
CA THR A 199 -1.89 12.08 -22.25
C THR A 199 -1.63 13.57 -22.00
N PRO A 200 -1.46 14.39 -23.05
CA PRO A 200 -1.05 15.78 -22.92
C PRO A 200 -2.02 16.64 -22.11
N ARG A 201 -3.34 16.40 -22.17
CA ARG A 201 -4.33 17.18 -21.41
C ARG A 201 -4.31 16.82 -19.92
N LEU A 202 -4.17 15.54 -19.59
CA LEU A 202 -3.95 15.14 -18.19
C LEU A 202 -2.66 15.75 -17.64
N ARG A 203 -1.55 15.66 -18.38
CA ARG A 203 -0.26 16.25 -17.98
C ARG A 203 -0.35 17.76 -17.81
N ALA A 204 -1.07 18.46 -18.69
CA ALA A 204 -1.30 19.89 -18.58
C ALA A 204 -2.09 20.25 -17.32
N PHE A 205 -3.12 19.49 -16.97
CA PHE A 205 -3.86 19.68 -15.71
C PHE A 205 -2.97 19.50 -14.48
N LEU A 206 -2.08 18.50 -14.46
CA LEU A 206 -1.13 18.35 -13.35
C LEU A 206 -0.14 19.52 -13.29
N ASP A 207 0.33 20.01 -14.44
CA ASP A 207 1.23 21.17 -14.54
C ASP A 207 0.56 22.49 -14.13
N GLU A 208 -0.75 22.65 -14.38
CA GLU A 208 -1.57 23.76 -13.85
C GLU A 208 -1.54 23.78 -12.32
N LEU A 209 -1.49 22.61 -11.68
CA LEU A 209 -1.39 22.44 -10.23
C LEU A 209 0.06 22.51 -9.71
N GLY A 210 1.04 22.69 -10.59
CA GLY A 210 2.46 22.80 -10.27
C GLY A 210 3.20 21.46 -10.19
N VAL A 211 2.59 20.36 -10.65
CA VAL A 211 3.22 19.03 -10.76
C VAL A 211 3.41 18.68 -12.23
N LYS A 212 4.60 18.97 -12.77
CA LYS A 212 4.92 18.67 -14.16
C LYS A 212 5.47 17.25 -14.30
N VAL A 213 4.77 16.40 -15.07
CA VAL A 213 5.30 15.11 -15.51
C VAL A 213 6.23 15.36 -16.70
N ASN A 214 7.53 15.08 -16.54
CA ASN A 214 8.50 15.29 -17.61
C ASN A 214 8.38 14.18 -18.67
N ASP A 215 8.77 14.52 -19.91
CA ASP A 215 8.83 13.56 -21.02
C ASP A 215 10.20 12.87 -21.05
N ASP A 216 10.48 12.13 -19.99
CA ASP A 216 11.71 11.38 -19.81
C ASP A 216 11.42 9.98 -19.24
N ARG A 217 12.45 9.14 -19.22
CA ARG A 217 12.44 7.88 -18.49
C ARG A 217 13.64 7.80 -17.58
N LEU A 218 13.39 7.44 -16.34
CA LEU A 218 14.44 7.12 -15.40
C LEU A 218 15.09 5.80 -15.78
N MET A 219 16.41 5.82 -15.90
CA MET A 219 17.23 4.67 -16.22
C MET A 219 18.46 4.61 -15.33
N VAL A 220 19.02 3.41 -15.17
CA VAL A 220 20.29 3.22 -14.47
C VAL A 220 21.07 2.09 -15.12
N PHE A 221 22.39 2.21 -15.12
CA PHE A 221 23.29 1.11 -15.46
C PHE A 221 23.64 0.32 -14.20
N VAL A 222 23.26 -0.95 -14.16
CA VAL A 222 23.62 -1.87 -13.08
C VAL A 222 24.75 -2.80 -13.54
N ARG A 223 25.68 -3.10 -12.64
CA ARG A 223 26.73 -4.08 -12.89
C ARG A 223 26.18 -5.48 -12.67
N THR A 224 26.09 -6.29 -13.71
CA THR A 224 25.65 -7.69 -13.65
C THR A 224 26.83 -8.67 -13.59
N GLY A 225 28.05 -8.17 -13.78
CA GLY A 225 29.30 -8.93 -13.69
C GLY A 225 30.53 -8.03 -13.56
N ILE A 226 31.72 -8.56 -13.81
CA ILE A 226 33.00 -7.82 -13.67
C ILE A 226 33.10 -6.68 -14.69
N GLN A 227 32.58 -6.87 -15.91
CA GLN A 227 32.61 -5.89 -17.00
C GLN A 227 31.25 -5.66 -17.66
N GLU A 228 30.20 -6.34 -17.22
CA GLU A 228 28.89 -6.28 -17.86
C GLU A 228 28.01 -5.22 -17.17
N LEU A 229 27.61 -4.22 -17.94
CA LEU A 229 26.66 -3.19 -17.54
C LEU A 229 25.34 -3.46 -18.25
N ALA A 230 24.29 -3.68 -17.48
CA ALA A 230 22.94 -3.78 -18.00
C ALA A 230 22.21 -2.45 -17.75
N LEU A 231 21.52 -1.95 -18.77
CA LEU A 231 20.59 -0.84 -18.61
C LEU A 231 19.26 -1.38 -18.09
N THR A 232 18.76 -0.80 -17.00
CA THR A 232 17.40 -1.08 -16.52
C THR A 232 16.57 0.19 -16.43
N ARG A 233 15.25 0.01 -16.57
CA ARG A 233 14.21 1.04 -16.43
C ARG A 233 13.42 0.89 -15.13
N ASP A 234 13.69 -0.16 -14.37
CA ASP A 234 13.08 -0.35 -13.06
C ASP A 234 13.75 0.60 -12.07
N VAL A 235 12.94 1.35 -11.34
CA VAL A 235 13.42 2.39 -10.43
C VAL A 235 13.32 1.93 -9.00
N GLN A 236 14.45 1.87 -8.31
CA GLN A 236 14.50 1.81 -6.86
C GLN A 236 14.33 3.23 -6.33
N ALA A 237 13.37 3.41 -5.44
CA ALA A 237 13.06 4.71 -4.86
C ALA A 237 12.73 4.56 -3.38
N HIS A 238 12.83 5.66 -2.63
CA HIS A 238 12.46 5.72 -1.22
C HIS A 238 11.36 6.76 -0.99
N PHE A 239 10.54 6.53 0.03
CA PHE A 239 9.52 7.50 0.44
C PHE A 239 10.11 8.55 1.38
N LEU A 240 9.66 9.79 1.24
CA LEU A 240 10.05 10.91 2.09
C LEU A 240 9.13 11.03 3.30
N GLY A 241 9.67 11.41 4.46
CA GLY A 241 8.93 11.47 5.72
C GLY A 241 8.16 12.76 6.01
N ASP A 242 8.28 13.77 5.16
CA ASP A 242 7.79 15.14 5.44
C ASP A 242 6.27 15.30 5.28
N SER A 243 5.65 14.43 4.46
CA SER A 243 4.23 14.51 4.14
C SER A 243 3.40 13.53 4.98
N PRO A 244 2.17 13.86 5.40
CA PRO A 244 1.28 12.92 6.10
C PRO A 244 1.06 11.62 5.32
N VAL A 245 1.05 11.68 3.98
CA VAL A 245 0.87 10.52 3.08
C VAL A 245 1.94 9.46 3.31
N THR A 246 3.20 9.88 3.46
CA THR A 246 4.38 8.99 3.45
C THR A 246 5.14 8.99 4.76
N LYS A 247 4.70 9.73 5.78
CA LYS A 247 5.37 9.85 7.09
C LYS A 247 5.74 8.51 7.75
N ARG A 248 4.87 7.50 7.64
CA ARG A 248 5.11 6.16 8.19
C ARG A 248 5.90 5.23 7.27
N LEU A 249 6.14 5.67 6.03
CA LEU A 249 6.96 5.01 5.03
C LEU A 249 8.33 5.66 4.87
N ALA A 250 8.68 6.65 5.70
CA ALA A 250 9.96 7.33 5.63
C ALA A 250 11.12 6.34 5.50
N ASP A 251 11.95 6.52 4.47
CA ASP A 251 13.10 5.68 4.12
C ASP A 251 12.80 4.22 3.73
N VAL A 252 11.52 3.81 3.70
CA VAL A 252 11.13 2.54 3.08
C VAL A 252 11.47 2.63 1.59
N ARG A 253 12.01 1.55 1.04
CA ARG A 253 12.35 1.44 -0.38
C ARG A 253 11.31 0.62 -1.10
N ALA A 254 11.03 1.00 -2.34
CA ALA A 254 10.17 0.25 -3.24
C ALA A 254 10.75 0.20 -4.66
N ILE A 255 10.33 -0.81 -5.41
CA ILE A 255 10.70 -0.98 -6.82
C ILE A 255 9.51 -0.57 -7.71
N PHE A 256 9.76 0.35 -8.63
CA PHE A 256 8.82 0.85 -9.61
C PHE A 256 9.16 0.24 -10.98
N VAL A 257 8.41 -0.80 -11.36
CA VAL A 257 8.65 -1.58 -12.58
C VAL A 257 7.98 -0.96 -13.80
N GLY A 258 8.48 -1.29 -14.99
CA GLY A 258 7.80 -0.95 -16.26
C GLY A 258 7.99 0.49 -16.75
N GLY A 259 8.90 1.25 -16.11
CA GLY A 259 9.28 2.60 -16.52
C GLY A 259 8.61 3.71 -15.71
N THR A 260 9.41 4.70 -15.34
CA THR A 260 9.02 5.82 -14.48
C THR A 260 9.53 7.12 -15.11
N ALA A 261 8.73 8.18 -15.08
CA ALA A 261 9.17 9.53 -15.48
C ALA A 261 9.53 10.37 -14.25
N SER A 262 10.38 11.38 -14.43
CA SER A 262 10.64 12.36 -13.38
C SER A 262 9.51 13.39 -13.27
N LEU A 263 9.30 13.91 -12.06
CA LEU A 263 8.38 15.00 -11.78
C LEU A 263 9.16 16.27 -11.44
N THR A 264 8.80 17.37 -12.08
CA THR A 264 9.25 18.71 -11.68
C THR A 264 8.16 19.38 -10.88
N LEU A 265 8.49 19.83 -9.67
CA LEU A 265 7.58 20.63 -8.85
C LEU A 265 7.86 22.12 -9.07
N ASP A 266 6.81 22.92 -9.28
CA ASP A 266 6.88 24.38 -9.33
C ASP A 266 6.16 25.00 -8.13
N PRO A 267 6.87 25.21 -7.00
CA PRO A 267 6.29 25.81 -5.80
C PRO A 267 5.79 27.24 -6.03
N ASN A 268 6.33 27.99 -6.99
CA ASN A 268 5.89 29.36 -7.26
C ASN A 268 4.53 29.35 -7.92
N ARG A 269 4.33 28.48 -8.91
CA ARG A 269 3.01 28.24 -9.52
C ARG A 269 2.01 27.73 -8.49
N GLY A 270 2.39 26.75 -7.67
CA GLY A 270 1.54 26.26 -6.60
C GLY A 270 1.08 27.38 -5.65
N ARG A 271 2.03 28.19 -5.14
CA ARG A 271 1.72 29.32 -4.25
C ARG A 271 0.81 30.37 -4.90
N ALA A 272 0.95 30.63 -6.19
CA ALA A 272 0.11 31.60 -6.90
C ALA A 272 -1.38 31.22 -6.87
N VAL A 273 -1.70 29.92 -6.76
CA VAL A 273 -3.07 29.39 -6.66
C VAL A 273 -3.38 28.78 -5.28
N ASN A 274 -2.59 29.14 -4.26
CA ASN A 274 -2.72 28.66 -2.87
C ASN A 274 -2.65 27.12 -2.73
N ILE A 275 -1.75 26.51 -3.49
CA ILE A 275 -1.42 25.08 -3.46
C ILE A 275 -0.06 24.88 -2.80
N ARG A 276 0.00 24.01 -1.79
CA ARG A 276 1.25 23.51 -1.21
C ARG A 276 1.65 22.22 -1.93
N LEU A 277 2.89 22.17 -2.41
CA LEU A 277 3.46 21.00 -3.07
C LEU A 277 4.48 20.34 -2.16
N GLU A 278 4.43 19.01 -2.09
CA GLU A 278 5.42 18.22 -1.35
C GLU A 278 5.87 17.01 -2.19
N PRO A 279 7.18 16.76 -2.31
CA PRO A 279 7.66 15.51 -2.87
C PRO A 279 7.33 14.36 -1.90
N LEU A 280 6.91 13.22 -2.44
CA LEU A 280 6.55 12.03 -1.67
C LEU A 280 7.55 10.89 -1.84
N ILE A 281 8.07 10.72 -3.06
CA ILE A 281 8.94 9.59 -3.42
C ILE A 281 10.06 10.10 -4.33
N GLN A 282 11.29 9.68 -4.02
CA GLN A 282 12.48 10.02 -4.80
C GLN A 282 13.24 8.77 -5.23
N ALA A 283 13.69 8.75 -6.48
CA ALA A 283 14.59 7.72 -6.98
C ALA A 283 15.90 7.73 -6.18
N GLU A 284 16.48 6.54 -6.00
CA GLU A 284 17.81 6.38 -5.43
C GLU A 284 18.88 7.05 -6.32
N LYS A 285 20.10 7.15 -5.80
CA LYS A 285 21.21 7.74 -6.55
C LYS A 285 21.61 6.89 -7.75
N GLY A 286 22.13 7.55 -8.78
CA GLY A 286 22.65 6.90 -10.00
C GLY A 286 21.62 6.74 -11.12
N TYR A 287 20.35 7.06 -10.87
CA TYR A 287 19.36 7.19 -11.94
C TYR A 287 19.56 8.49 -12.72
N PHE A 288 19.35 8.43 -14.02
CA PHE A 288 19.33 9.59 -14.91
C PHE A 288 18.02 9.63 -15.69
N ALA A 289 17.57 10.84 -16.00
CA ALA A 289 16.34 11.09 -16.76
C ALA A 289 16.66 11.21 -18.25
N GLU A 290 16.36 10.17 -19.03
CA GLU A 290 16.63 10.12 -20.47
C GLU A 290 15.42 10.58 -21.28
N THR A 291 15.63 11.52 -22.21
CA THR A 291 14.58 12.03 -23.10
C THR A 291 14.49 11.27 -24.43
N ASP A 292 15.59 10.70 -24.92
CA ASP A 292 15.61 9.81 -26.08
C ASP A 292 15.53 8.36 -25.61
N TYR A 293 14.51 8.07 -24.82
CA TYR A 293 14.37 6.80 -24.11
C TYR A 293 14.03 5.62 -25.03
N ASN A 294 13.75 5.86 -26.31
CA ASN A 294 13.55 4.82 -27.33
C ASN A 294 14.85 4.44 -28.07
N SER A 295 15.98 5.08 -27.75
CA SER A 295 17.26 4.77 -28.36
C SER A 295 17.83 3.44 -27.86
N ASP A 296 18.33 2.62 -28.80
CA ASP A 296 19.11 1.42 -28.47
C ASP A 296 20.63 1.69 -28.42
N ASN A 297 21.06 2.94 -28.61
CA ASN A 297 22.47 3.31 -28.63
C ASN A 297 23.05 3.38 -27.21
N GLN A 298 23.57 2.26 -26.71
CA GLN A 298 24.15 2.17 -25.38
C GLN A 298 25.31 3.16 -25.13
N VAL A 299 26.12 3.49 -26.14
CA VAL A 299 27.23 4.44 -25.98
C VAL A 299 26.72 5.84 -25.67
N LYS A 300 25.64 6.25 -26.35
CA LYS A 300 24.96 7.51 -26.07
C LYS A 300 24.40 7.51 -24.65
N LEU A 301 23.62 6.49 -24.29
CA LEU A 301 22.96 6.40 -22.98
C LEU A 301 23.99 6.39 -21.83
N GLN A 302 25.14 5.72 -22.00
CA GLN A 302 26.23 5.77 -21.02
C GLN A 302 26.85 7.16 -20.89
N ALA A 303 27.04 7.87 -22.00
CA ALA A 303 27.55 9.24 -21.99
C ALA A 303 26.57 10.20 -21.32
N ASP A 304 25.27 10.02 -21.54
CA ASP A 304 24.23 10.84 -20.91
C ASP A 304 24.10 10.54 -19.41
N ALA A 305 24.22 9.27 -19.02
CA ALA A 305 24.31 8.86 -17.62
C ALA A 305 25.52 9.48 -16.89
N GLN A 306 26.67 9.59 -17.54
CA GLN A 306 27.87 10.22 -16.97
C GLN A 306 27.77 11.74 -16.84
N LYS A 307 26.96 12.38 -17.69
CA LYS A 307 26.70 13.83 -17.64
C LYS A 307 25.57 14.19 -16.68
N ALA A 308 24.72 13.24 -16.33
CA ALA A 308 23.59 13.45 -15.45
C ALA A 308 24.07 14.00 -14.09
N ALA A 309 23.43 15.07 -13.64
CA ALA A 309 23.70 15.62 -12.32
C ALA A 309 23.16 14.68 -11.23
N ASP A 310 23.89 14.55 -10.11
CA ASP A 310 23.44 13.80 -8.93
C ASP A 310 22.39 14.61 -8.14
N VAL A 311 21.25 14.88 -8.78
CA VAL A 311 20.11 15.58 -8.18
C VAL A 311 19.00 14.55 -7.91
N PRO A 312 18.36 14.57 -6.72
CA PRO A 312 17.26 13.66 -6.44
C PRO A 312 16.12 13.81 -7.46
N LEU A 313 15.75 12.71 -8.09
CA LEU A 313 14.66 12.67 -9.09
C LEU A 313 13.37 12.29 -8.39
N THR A 314 12.43 13.23 -8.32
CA THR A 314 11.12 13.00 -7.70
C THR A 314 10.22 12.21 -8.65
N ILE A 315 9.51 11.19 -8.15
CA ILE A 315 8.60 10.35 -8.95
C ILE A 315 7.17 10.35 -8.41
N ALA A 316 6.96 10.89 -7.21
CA ALA A 316 5.63 11.15 -6.69
C ALA A 316 5.59 12.44 -5.88
N ALA A 317 4.44 13.11 -5.91
CA ALA A 317 4.22 14.35 -5.19
C ALA A 317 2.76 14.51 -4.77
N SER A 318 2.54 15.31 -3.72
CA SER A 318 1.21 15.75 -3.29
C SER A 318 1.02 17.24 -3.59
N ALA A 319 -0.24 17.62 -3.79
CA ALA A 319 -0.67 19.00 -3.90
C ALA A 319 -1.90 19.23 -3.02
N GLU A 320 -1.87 20.24 -2.15
CA GLU A 320 -3.00 20.59 -1.28
C GLU A 320 -3.39 22.06 -1.46
N LYS A 321 -4.61 22.31 -1.93
CA LYS A 321 -5.18 23.65 -2.14
C LYS A 321 -5.91 24.13 -0.89
N GLY A 322 -5.49 25.26 -0.32
CA GLY A 322 -6.15 25.85 0.84
C GLY A 322 -5.91 25.13 2.18
N GLY A 323 -4.89 24.27 2.26
CA GLY A 323 -4.45 23.67 3.52
C GLY A 323 -3.89 24.72 4.48
N SER A 324 -4.28 24.66 5.75
CA SER A 324 -3.64 25.43 6.82
C SER A 324 -2.34 24.72 7.24
N ALA A 325 -1.30 25.49 7.59
CA ALA A 325 -0.07 24.93 8.16
C ALA A 325 -0.29 24.34 9.57
N ASP A 326 -1.41 24.65 10.23
CA ASP A 326 -1.79 24.09 11.52
C ASP A 326 -2.69 22.86 11.31
N ALA A 327 -2.16 21.66 11.60
CA ALA A 327 -2.87 20.38 11.51
C ALA A 327 -4.13 20.31 12.41
N ARG A 328 -4.32 21.25 13.33
CA ARG A 328 -5.50 21.35 14.20
C ARG A 328 -6.69 22.05 13.54
N VAL A 329 -6.48 22.69 12.37
CA VAL A 329 -7.53 23.36 11.60
C VAL A 329 -7.74 22.61 10.29
N GLN A 330 -8.60 21.58 10.33
CA GLN A 330 -9.07 20.89 9.12
C GLN A 330 -10.03 21.82 8.36
N VAL A 331 -9.50 22.55 7.39
CA VAL A 331 -10.31 23.15 6.33
C VAL A 331 -10.47 22.10 5.24
N ASN A 332 -11.69 21.93 4.71
CA ASN A 332 -11.87 21.10 3.52
C ASN A 332 -11.02 21.68 2.38
N SER A 333 -9.99 20.95 1.98
CA SER A 333 -9.05 21.31 0.92
C SER A 333 -9.22 20.39 -0.28
N SER A 334 -8.83 20.88 -1.46
CA SER A 334 -8.60 20.02 -2.62
C SER A 334 -7.25 19.34 -2.46
N ARG A 335 -7.18 18.03 -2.70
CA ARG A 335 -5.97 17.23 -2.46
C ARG A 335 -5.66 16.36 -3.68
N LEU A 336 -4.41 16.36 -4.11
CA LEU A 336 -3.90 15.56 -5.22
C LEU A 336 -2.73 14.73 -4.72
N VAL A 337 -2.66 13.47 -5.13
CA VAL A 337 -1.43 12.69 -5.11
C VAL A 337 -1.16 12.21 -6.53
N ALA A 338 0.02 12.51 -7.06
CA ALA A 338 0.44 12.09 -8.39
C ALA A 338 1.68 11.21 -8.30
N VAL A 339 1.67 10.10 -9.03
CA VAL A 339 2.79 9.15 -9.15
C VAL A 339 3.05 8.89 -10.62
N SER A 340 4.30 8.99 -11.07
CA SER A 340 4.69 8.81 -12.46
C SER A 340 4.99 7.35 -12.84
N ASN A 341 4.24 6.40 -12.27
CA ASN A 341 4.30 4.98 -12.60
C ASN A 341 2.94 4.31 -12.30
N ALA A 342 2.25 3.86 -13.35
CA ALA A 342 0.96 3.17 -13.23
C ALA A 342 1.07 1.69 -12.84
N THR A 343 2.18 1.04 -13.20
CA THR A 343 2.41 -0.38 -12.92
C THR A 343 2.62 -0.64 -11.43
N PHE A 344 3.04 0.36 -10.66
CA PHE A 344 3.30 0.28 -9.22
C PHE A 344 2.11 -0.25 -8.41
N VAL A 345 0.88 -0.01 -8.88
CA VAL A 345 -0.36 -0.45 -8.21
C VAL A 345 -1.06 -1.60 -8.93
N GLN A 346 -0.39 -2.23 -9.89
CA GLN A 346 -0.88 -3.45 -10.52
C GLN A 346 -0.50 -4.69 -9.70
N ASP A 347 -1.31 -5.74 -9.80
CA ASP A 347 -1.20 -6.97 -9.01
C ASP A 347 0.20 -7.61 -9.13
N ASN A 348 0.80 -7.57 -10.32
CA ASN A 348 2.15 -8.10 -10.55
C ASN A 348 3.24 -7.38 -9.73
N ALA A 349 3.13 -6.05 -9.57
CA ALA A 349 4.05 -5.26 -8.76
C ALA A 349 3.73 -5.41 -7.27
N ILE A 350 2.45 -5.37 -6.88
CA ILE A 350 1.99 -5.56 -5.49
C ILE A 350 2.44 -6.91 -4.93
N MET A 351 2.42 -7.97 -5.75
CA MET A 351 2.90 -9.30 -5.33
C MET A 351 4.41 -9.36 -5.09
N GLN A 352 5.18 -8.45 -5.69
CA GLN A 352 6.64 -8.37 -5.47
C GLN A 352 6.98 -7.51 -4.26
N ASP A 353 6.23 -6.43 -4.04
CA ASP A 353 6.49 -5.46 -2.98
C ASP A 353 5.20 -4.88 -2.39
N GLN A 354 5.02 -5.03 -1.08
CA GLN A 354 3.85 -4.55 -0.35
C GLN A 354 3.85 -3.03 -0.13
N ALA A 355 4.98 -2.36 -0.33
CA ALA A 355 5.09 -0.91 -0.16
C ALA A 355 4.07 -0.13 -1.02
N ALA A 356 3.63 -0.71 -2.15
CA ALA A 356 2.57 -0.16 -2.98
C ALA A 356 1.23 -0.05 -2.23
N LEU A 357 0.83 -1.09 -1.49
CA LEU A 357 -0.42 -1.09 -0.74
C LEU A 357 -0.36 -0.12 0.44
N ASP A 358 0.76 -0.08 1.15
CA ASP A 358 0.95 0.86 2.27
C ASP A 358 0.92 2.32 1.79
N PHE A 359 1.53 2.59 0.63
CA PHE A 359 1.47 3.91 0.01
C PHE A 359 0.06 4.29 -0.44
N VAL A 360 -0.65 3.38 -1.11
CA VAL A 360 -2.05 3.60 -1.51
C VAL A 360 -2.92 3.85 -0.29
N SER A 361 -2.76 3.07 0.78
CA SER A 361 -3.46 3.28 2.04
C SER A 361 -3.22 4.68 2.60
N GLY A 362 -1.95 5.10 2.69
CA GLY A 362 -1.58 6.43 3.18
C GLY A 362 -2.17 7.55 2.30
N ALA A 363 -2.09 7.40 0.98
CA ALA A 363 -2.60 8.36 0.01
C ALA A 363 -4.12 8.46 0.07
N VAL A 364 -4.83 7.33 0.01
CA VAL A 364 -6.29 7.29 0.02
C VAL A 364 -6.84 7.79 1.35
N ASN A 365 -6.27 7.40 2.50
CA ASN A 365 -6.71 7.89 3.80
C ASN A 365 -6.46 9.39 3.96
N TRP A 366 -5.32 9.92 3.50
CA TRP A 366 -5.10 11.36 3.45
C TRP A 366 -6.11 12.06 2.54
N LEU A 367 -6.34 11.52 1.34
CA LEU A 367 -7.33 12.04 0.40
C LEU A 367 -8.75 11.98 0.96
N LEU A 368 -9.10 11.02 1.82
CA LEU A 368 -10.43 10.90 2.43
C LEU A 368 -10.55 11.64 3.78
N SER A 369 -9.53 12.41 4.18
CA SER A 369 -9.43 13.09 5.50
C SER A 369 -9.49 12.13 6.69
N ARG A 370 -9.07 10.88 6.48
CA ARG A 370 -8.93 9.83 7.50
C ARG A 370 -7.48 9.72 7.96
N GLU A 371 -6.83 10.85 8.24
CA GLU A 371 -5.39 10.90 8.56
C GLU A 371 -5.01 10.05 9.79
N GLN A 372 -5.95 9.86 10.70
CA GLN A 372 -5.81 8.96 11.86
C GLN A 372 -5.66 7.47 11.50
N LEU A 373 -6.09 7.05 10.30
CA LEU A 373 -5.92 5.67 9.80
C LEU A 373 -4.59 5.44 9.08
N ILE A 374 -3.85 6.51 8.75
CA ILE A 374 -2.62 6.39 7.96
C ILE A 374 -1.61 5.51 8.73
N GLY A 375 -1.23 4.40 8.10
CA GLY A 375 -0.27 3.38 8.57
C GLY A 375 -0.73 2.50 9.72
N ILE A 376 -2.04 2.31 9.88
CA ILE A 376 -2.62 1.12 10.54
C ILE A 376 -2.83 0.02 9.48
N ALA A 377 -1.95 -0.04 8.46
CA ALA A 377 -1.95 -1.14 7.50
C ALA A 377 -1.50 -2.42 8.22
N PRO A 378 -2.01 -3.60 7.80
CA PRO A 378 -1.75 -4.83 8.51
C PRO A 378 -0.29 -5.22 8.33
N LYS A 379 0.49 -5.19 9.41
CA LYS A 379 1.87 -5.67 9.38
C LYS A 379 1.82 -7.18 9.18
N ILE A 380 2.07 -7.64 7.96
CA ILE A 380 2.26 -9.06 7.71
C ILE A 380 3.57 -9.44 8.43
N PRO A 381 3.53 -10.29 9.47
CA PRO A 381 4.72 -10.92 10.01
C PRO A 381 5.48 -11.51 8.83
N LYS A 382 6.62 -10.91 8.46
CA LYS A 382 7.51 -11.54 7.51
C LYS A 382 7.95 -12.83 8.18
N PRO A 383 7.57 -14.04 7.69
CA PRO A 383 8.26 -15.21 8.16
C PRO A 383 9.73 -14.95 7.85
N LEU A 384 10.55 -14.89 8.89
CA LEU A 384 12.00 -14.82 8.75
C LEU A 384 12.41 -16.16 8.14
N THR A 385 12.28 -16.27 6.81
CA THR A 385 12.90 -17.35 6.08
C THR A 385 14.38 -17.05 6.13
N PHE A 386 15.10 -17.82 6.94
CA PHE A 386 16.55 -17.85 6.89
C PHE A 386 16.96 -18.38 5.51
N SER A 387 17.04 -17.51 4.51
CA SER A 387 17.72 -17.83 3.27
C SER A 387 19.22 -17.74 3.55
N LEU A 388 19.80 -18.86 3.95
CA LEU A 388 21.25 -18.97 4.08
C LEU A 388 21.87 -18.70 2.70
N ASP A 389 22.84 -17.79 2.66
CA ASP A 389 23.71 -17.56 1.50
C ASP A 389 24.25 -18.91 0.96
N PRO A 390 24.40 -19.10 -0.36
CA PRO A 390 24.91 -20.36 -0.92
C PRO A 390 26.22 -20.86 -0.29
N GLU A 391 27.07 -19.96 0.22
CA GLU A 391 28.25 -20.35 0.98
C GLU A 391 27.93 -20.87 2.38
N GLY A 392 26.94 -20.27 3.06
CA GLY A 392 26.40 -20.73 4.33
C GLY A 392 25.79 -22.12 4.24
N LEU A 393 24.97 -22.40 3.21
CA LEU A 393 24.40 -23.73 2.95
C LEU A 393 25.49 -24.78 2.70
N ARG A 394 26.52 -24.42 1.95
CA ARG A 394 27.66 -25.32 1.68
C ARG A 394 28.46 -25.64 2.94
N ARG A 395 28.70 -24.67 3.84
CA ARG A 395 29.34 -24.93 5.14
C ARG A 395 28.49 -25.82 6.01
N LEU A 396 27.19 -25.52 6.12
CA LEU A 396 26.26 -26.31 6.92
C LEU A 396 26.19 -27.77 6.44
N ARG A 397 26.20 -27.99 5.13
CA ARG A 397 26.24 -29.31 4.51
C ARG A 397 27.48 -30.11 4.93
N TRP A 398 28.67 -29.51 4.91
CA TRP A 398 29.91 -30.19 5.33
C TRP A 398 29.92 -30.49 6.84
N ILE A 399 29.38 -29.59 7.66
CA ILE A 399 29.25 -29.81 9.11
C ILE A 399 28.32 -31.01 9.38
N LEU A 400 27.15 -31.05 8.75
CA LEU A 400 26.16 -32.09 8.99
C LEU A 400 26.55 -33.45 8.39
N LEU A 401 27.05 -33.49 7.15
CA LEU A 401 27.36 -34.75 6.47
C LEU A 401 28.72 -35.33 6.82
N VAL A 402 29.69 -34.49 7.21
CA VAL A 402 31.05 -34.96 7.49
C VAL A 402 31.38 -34.80 8.96
N LEU A 403 31.36 -33.58 9.51
CA LEU A 403 31.83 -33.36 10.88
C LEU A 403 31.01 -34.16 11.91
N MET A 404 29.67 -34.11 11.80
CA MET A 404 28.77 -34.74 12.76
C MET A 404 28.91 -36.28 12.83
N PRO A 405 29.01 -37.06 11.73
CA PRO A 405 29.31 -38.48 11.80
C PRO A 405 30.78 -38.82 12.10
N LEU A 406 31.73 -37.90 11.82
CA LEU A 406 33.14 -38.16 12.12
C LEU A 406 33.45 -38.10 13.62
N ILE A 407 32.70 -37.29 14.38
CA ILE A 407 32.84 -37.22 15.84
C ILE A 407 32.65 -38.58 16.52
N PRO A 408 31.51 -39.29 16.35
CA PRO A 408 31.34 -40.62 16.94
C PRO A 408 32.28 -41.67 16.32
N ALA A 409 32.64 -41.56 15.04
CA ALA A 409 33.62 -42.45 14.42
C ALA A 409 35.02 -42.31 15.03
N ALA A 410 35.47 -41.07 15.28
CA ALA A 410 36.73 -40.77 15.93
C ALA A 410 36.74 -41.24 17.39
N ILE A 411 35.65 -40.99 18.14
CA ILE A 411 35.48 -41.51 19.51
C ILE A 411 35.55 -43.05 19.49
N GLY A 412 34.84 -43.70 18.56
CA GLY A 412 34.89 -45.15 18.39
C GLY A 412 36.29 -45.68 18.07
N ALA A 413 37.03 -44.99 17.21
CA ALA A 413 38.41 -45.36 16.87
C ALA A 413 39.37 -45.21 18.06
N VAL A 414 39.24 -44.14 18.85
CA VAL A 414 40.03 -43.95 20.08
C VAL A 414 39.74 -45.04 21.10
N VAL A 415 38.46 -45.35 21.34
CA VAL A 415 38.06 -46.42 22.26
C VAL A 415 38.57 -47.78 21.79
N TRP A 416 38.53 -48.05 20.49
CA TRP A 416 39.08 -49.29 19.91
C TRP A 416 40.60 -49.39 20.10
N TRP A 417 41.32 -48.29 19.91
CA TRP A 417 42.77 -48.24 20.10
C TRP A 417 43.16 -48.45 21.56
N GLN A 418 42.46 -47.81 22.50
CA GLN A 418 42.68 -47.98 23.94
C GLN A 418 42.33 -49.38 24.47
N ARG A 419 41.56 -50.17 23.73
CA ARG A 419 41.28 -51.58 24.08
C ARG A 419 42.32 -52.57 23.55
N ARG A 420 43.16 -52.14 22.60
CA ARG A 420 44.20 -52.99 21.97
C ARG A 420 45.60 -52.75 22.53
N VAL A 421 45.85 -51.57 23.10
CA VAL A 421 46.97 -51.29 24.00
C VAL A 421 46.60 -51.82 25.37
#